data_AF-A0A2E8GA23-F1
#
_entry.id   AF-A0A2E8GA23-F1
#
_cell.length_a   1.000
_cell.length_b   1.000
_cell.length_c   1.000
_cell.angle_alpha   90.00
_cell.angle_beta   90.00
_cell.angle_gamma   90.00
#
_symmetry.space_group_name_H-M   'P 1'
#
loop_
_entity.id
_entity.type
_entity.pdbx_description
1 polymer ?
#
loop_
_entity_poly.entity_id
_entity_poly.type
_entity_poly.pdbx_seq_one_letter_code
_entity_poly.pdbx_strand_id
1 'polypeptide(L)'
;MPQLDINKNFLILMIPMFVGFLLYPAFLVTSVANADTSPGTLFPSLGNAHVESVDDPHPPYNTNPPTSGHHLKYVAKWAIHSEPIPKELQVHNLEDGGVIMQYNCPEGCPKLVENLEAVFAQYQQIANAEVPDHVRQKNPYLRSKYHHLVLAPYPGMDTKIALTAWQRIDTFDSYDKQRIVRFIEAYIGIDHHPPRRFPTPQLPEGMTLPPP
;
A
#
# COMPACT_ATOMS: atom_id res chain seq x y z
N MET A 1 -23.90 49.88 -88.61
CA MET A 1 -22.71 50.74 -88.50
C MET A 1 -23.06 51.89 -87.56
N PRO A 2 -22.15 52.47 -86.74
CA PRO A 2 -20.73 52.17 -86.49
C PRO A 2 -20.34 52.01 -85.00
N GLN A 3 -19.09 51.55 -84.83
CA GLN A 3 -18.01 51.87 -83.86
C GLN A 3 -18.23 51.85 -82.34
N LEU A 4 -17.49 51.03 -81.59
CA LEU A 4 -16.08 51.14 -81.12
C LEU A 4 -15.92 52.22 -80.04
N ASP A 5 -15.57 51.80 -78.82
CA ASP A 5 -14.51 52.49 -78.06
C ASP A 5 -13.89 51.58 -76.99
N ILE A 6 -12.57 51.58 -77.00
CA ILE A 6 -11.66 50.90 -76.07
C ILE A 6 -11.00 52.00 -75.22
N ASN A 7 -10.99 51.86 -73.89
CA ASN A 7 -9.94 52.39 -73.00
C ASN A 7 -10.07 51.67 -71.63
N LYS A 8 -9.21 50.71 -71.29
CA LYS A 8 -7.86 50.81 -70.68
C LYS A 8 -7.85 51.26 -69.21
N ASN A 9 -7.40 50.32 -68.37
CA ASN A 9 -6.66 50.44 -67.10
C ASN A 9 -7.48 50.25 -65.80
N PHE A 10 -7.38 49.11 -65.12
CA PHE A 10 -6.34 48.83 -64.12
C PHE A 10 -6.47 47.40 -63.58
N LEU A 11 -5.30 46.79 -63.38
CA LEU A 11 -5.04 45.43 -62.92
C LEU A 11 -5.29 45.29 -61.40
N ILE A 12 -6.14 44.36 -60.94
CA ILE A 12 -6.05 43.77 -59.59
C ILE A 12 -6.35 42.26 -59.68
N LEU A 13 -5.33 41.47 -59.38
CA LEU A 13 -5.38 40.03 -59.11
C LEU A 13 -6.42 39.73 -58.02
N MET A 14 -7.35 38.81 -58.28
CA MET A 14 -8.14 38.14 -57.24
C MET A 14 -7.73 36.67 -57.23
N ILE A 15 -6.84 36.32 -56.31
CA ILE A 15 -6.45 34.95 -55.96
C ILE A 15 -7.61 34.34 -55.15
N PRO A 16 -8.17 33.18 -55.51
CA PRO A 16 -9.17 32.54 -54.68
C PRO A 16 -8.50 31.97 -53.42
N MET A 17 -8.91 32.47 -52.26
CA MET A 17 -8.51 31.96 -50.95
C MET A 17 -9.20 30.60 -50.72
N PHE A 18 -8.57 29.51 -51.11
CA PHE A 18 -8.98 28.16 -50.73
C PHE A 18 -8.71 27.96 -49.24
N VAL A 19 -9.74 28.11 -48.42
CA VAL A 19 -9.70 27.68 -47.01
C VAL A 19 -9.83 26.15 -47.01
N GLY A 20 -8.69 25.47 -46.99
CA GLY A 20 -8.61 24.02 -46.81
C GLY A 20 -9.02 23.65 -45.38
N PHE A 21 -10.21 23.06 -45.23
CA PHE A 21 -10.67 22.47 -43.98
C PHE A 21 -9.96 21.12 -43.78
N LEU A 22 -8.78 21.15 -43.16
CA LEU A 22 -8.07 19.94 -42.73
C LEU A 22 -8.82 19.30 -41.56
N LEU A 23 -9.64 18.29 -41.87
CA LEU A 23 -10.21 17.38 -40.88
C LEU A 23 -9.09 16.55 -40.25
N TYR A 24 -8.49 17.05 -39.17
CA TYR A 24 -7.73 16.21 -38.27
C TYR A 24 -8.72 15.32 -37.52
N PRO A 25 -8.67 13.98 -37.66
CA PRO A 25 -9.41 13.13 -36.75
C PRO A 25 -8.82 13.36 -35.35
N ALA A 26 -9.63 13.93 -34.46
CA ALA A 26 -9.32 14.01 -33.05
C ALA A 26 -9.19 12.58 -32.52
N PHE A 27 -7.95 12.08 -32.45
CA PHE A 27 -7.62 10.82 -31.81
C PHE A 27 -7.82 11.03 -30.31
N LEU A 28 -9.02 10.72 -29.81
CA LEU A 28 -9.30 10.67 -28.38
C LEU A 28 -8.46 9.54 -27.78
N VAL A 29 -7.27 9.87 -27.27
CA VAL A 29 -6.52 8.98 -26.39
C VAL A 29 -7.28 8.95 -25.06
N THR A 30 -8.22 8.03 -24.91
CA THR A 30 -8.78 7.72 -23.59
C THR A 30 -7.68 7.03 -22.79
N SER A 31 -7.08 7.74 -21.83
CA SER A 31 -6.21 7.09 -20.86
C SER A 31 -7.07 6.10 -20.06
N VAL A 32 -6.91 4.80 -20.30
CA VAL A 32 -7.40 3.80 -19.35
C VAL A 32 -6.54 3.95 -18.11
N ALA A 33 -7.10 4.57 -17.06
CA ALA A 33 -6.48 4.48 -15.75
C ALA A 33 -6.44 2.98 -15.42
N ASN A 34 -5.24 2.41 -15.25
CA ASN A 34 -5.11 1.04 -14.78
C ASN A 34 -5.80 0.96 -13.42
N ALA A 35 -6.91 0.23 -13.33
CA ALA A 35 -7.57 -0.03 -12.05
C ALA A 35 -6.55 -0.75 -11.14
N ASP A 36 -6.37 -0.26 -9.92
CA ASP A 36 -5.54 -0.95 -8.93
C ASP A 36 -6.10 -2.37 -8.69
N THR A 37 -5.36 -3.38 -9.12
CA THR A 37 -5.74 -4.79 -8.99
C THR A 37 -5.21 -5.42 -7.69
N SER A 38 -4.57 -4.63 -6.83
CA SER A 38 -4.00 -5.12 -5.58
C SER A 38 -5.11 -5.57 -4.60
N PRO A 39 -4.88 -6.62 -3.79
CA PRO A 39 -5.87 -7.11 -2.83
C PRO A 39 -6.29 -6.05 -1.79
N GLY A 40 -7.59 -6.01 -1.47
CA GLY A 40 -8.12 -5.10 -0.45
C GLY A 40 -8.23 -3.63 -0.89
N THR A 41 -8.78 -2.81 -0.01
CA THR A 41 -9.02 -1.38 -0.23
C THR A 41 -7.84 -0.55 0.29
N LEU A 42 -7.38 0.40 -0.53
CA LEU A 42 -6.36 1.39 -0.15
C LEU A 42 -7.00 2.56 0.60
N PHE A 43 -6.41 2.96 1.73
CA PHE A 43 -6.79 4.15 2.48
C PHE A 43 -5.62 5.17 2.52
N PRO A 44 -5.91 6.48 2.60
CA PRO A 44 -4.88 7.50 2.78
C PRO A 44 -4.07 7.25 4.06
N SER A 45 -2.75 7.42 3.98
CA SER A 45 -1.87 7.34 5.14
C SER A 45 -2.21 8.43 6.14
N LEU A 46 -2.28 8.06 7.41
CA LEU A 46 -2.38 8.99 8.53
C LEU A 46 -1.01 9.37 9.12
N GLY A 47 0.07 9.06 8.40
CA GLY A 47 1.44 9.25 8.87
C GLY A 47 1.90 8.16 9.84
N ASN A 48 3.01 8.41 10.53
CA ASN A 48 3.73 7.45 11.36
C ASN A 48 4.33 8.07 12.63
N ALA A 49 3.65 9.07 13.19
CA ALA A 49 4.12 9.68 14.42
C ALA A 49 4.00 8.70 15.58
N HIS A 50 5.06 8.57 16.37
CA HIS A 50 5.02 7.75 17.57
C HIS A 50 4.28 8.44 18.72
N VAL A 51 3.53 7.66 19.48
CA VAL A 51 3.01 8.00 20.82
C VAL A 51 3.79 7.22 21.89
N GLU A 52 3.84 7.73 23.11
CA GLU A 52 4.55 7.09 24.23
C GLU A 52 3.68 6.02 24.91
N SER A 53 2.36 6.20 24.92
CA SER A 53 1.39 5.27 25.53
C SER A 53 0.12 5.09 24.68
N VAL A 54 -0.65 4.03 24.95
CA VAL A 54 -1.95 3.77 24.30
C VAL A 54 -3.03 4.80 24.66
N ASP A 55 -2.84 5.55 25.73
CA ASP A 55 -3.79 6.55 26.22
C ASP A 55 -3.44 7.97 25.72
N ASP A 56 -2.32 8.14 25.01
CA ASP A 56 -1.90 9.43 24.49
C ASP A 56 -2.87 9.91 23.41
N PRO A 57 -3.28 11.20 23.43
CA PRO A 57 -4.20 11.71 22.43
C PRO A 57 -3.55 11.78 21.05
N HIS A 58 -4.24 11.25 20.04
CA HIS A 58 -3.87 11.36 18.64
C HIS A 58 -5.11 11.49 17.74
N PRO A 59 -4.97 11.94 16.48
CA PRO A 59 -6.07 11.93 15.52
C PRO A 59 -6.69 10.53 15.37
N PRO A 60 -8.02 10.43 15.18
CA PRO A 60 -8.67 9.14 15.04
C PRO A 60 -8.20 8.40 13.78
N TYR A 61 -8.14 7.08 13.86
CA TYR A 61 -7.88 6.23 12.70
C TYR A 61 -9.03 6.28 11.69
N ASN A 62 -8.71 6.10 10.41
CA ASN A 62 -9.65 6.16 9.29
C ASN A 62 -10.12 4.77 8.81
N THR A 63 -9.65 3.70 9.45
CA THR A 63 -10.02 2.31 9.21
C THR A 63 -10.22 1.58 10.55
N ASN A 64 -10.99 0.50 10.51
CA ASN A 64 -11.25 -0.37 11.65
C ASN A 64 -11.19 -1.84 11.20
N PRO A 65 -10.13 -2.60 11.53
CA PRO A 65 -8.95 -2.23 12.32
C PRO A 65 -8.07 -1.16 11.64
N PRO A 66 -7.24 -0.41 12.41
CA PRO A 66 -6.41 0.66 11.87
C PRO A 66 -5.28 0.13 10.98
N THR A 67 -5.02 0.85 9.88
CA THR A 67 -4.00 0.47 8.87
C THR A 67 -2.82 1.42 8.76
N SER A 68 -2.87 2.59 9.39
CA SER A 68 -1.78 3.58 9.45
C SER A 68 -2.10 4.62 10.52
N GLY A 69 -1.14 5.47 10.87
CA GLY A 69 -1.34 6.58 11.81
C GLY A 69 -0.44 6.49 13.02
N HIS A 70 -0.86 7.14 14.10
CA HIS A 70 -0.05 7.19 15.32
C HIS A 70 0.04 5.81 15.96
N HIS A 71 1.20 5.46 16.51
CA HIS A 71 1.45 4.13 17.08
C HIS A 71 2.57 4.14 18.11
N LEU A 72 2.69 3.08 18.91
CA LEU A 72 3.72 2.96 19.94
C LEU A 72 5.09 2.73 19.33
N LYS A 73 6.18 3.02 20.05
CA LYS A 73 7.58 2.78 19.58
C LYS A 73 8.01 1.31 19.52
N TYR A 74 7.17 0.39 19.95
CA TYR A 74 7.42 -1.04 19.97
C TYR A 74 6.28 -1.78 19.29
N VAL A 75 6.55 -3.01 18.88
CA VAL A 75 5.60 -3.86 18.15
C VAL A 75 4.99 -4.95 19.02
N ALA A 76 3.81 -5.45 18.65
CA ALA A 76 3.28 -6.68 19.22
C ALA A 76 4.17 -7.87 18.84
N LYS A 77 4.10 -8.94 19.63
CA LYS A 77 4.76 -10.21 19.28
C LYS A 77 4.24 -10.71 17.93
N TRP A 78 5.16 -11.13 17.08
CA TRP A 78 4.85 -11.77 15.80
C TRP A 78 4.38 -13.22 15.99
N ALA A 79 3.13 -13.37 16.41
CA ALA A 79 2.57 -14.62 16.90
C ALA A 79 1.04 -14.67 16.72
N ILE A 80 0.47 -15.81 17.09
CA ILE A 80 -0.95 -15.92 17.42
C ILE A 80 -1.16 -15.31 18.81
N HIS A 81 -2.15 -14.45 18.95
CA HIS A 81 -2.60 -13.88 20.22
C HIS A 81 -4.00 -14.39 20.55
N SER A 82 -4.21 -14.77 21.81
CA SER A 82 -5.52 -15.16 22.33
C SER A 82 -6.39 -13.96 22.73
N GLU A 83 -5.78 -12.79 22.88
CA GLU A 83 -6.43 -11.55 23.31
C GLU A 83 -6.29 -10.46 22.25
N PRO A 84 -7.20 -9.46 22.22
CA PRO A 84 -7.09 -8.34 21.32
C PRO A 84 -5.80 -7.54 21.53
N ILE A 85 -5.19 -7.10 20.44
CA ILE A 85 -3.99 -6.25 20.47
C ILE A 85 -4.43 -4.77 20.47
N PRO A 86 -3.86 -3.90 21.33
CA PRO A 86 -4.11 -2.47 21.28
C PRO A 86 -3.85 -1.89 19.89
N LYS A 87 -4.67 -0.93 19.46
CA LYS A 87 -4.65 -0.34 18.12
C LYS A 87 -3.29 0.26 17.78
N GLU A 88 -2.76 1.03 18.72
CA GLU A 88 -1.49 1.76 18.61
C GLU A 88 -0.31 0.78 18.58
N LEU A 89 -0.46 -0.40 19.19
CA LEU A 89 0.59 -1.42 19.17
C LEU A 89 0.62 -2.17 17.83
N GLN A 90 -0.55 -2.54 17.30
CA GLN A 90 -0.64 -3.29 16.05
C GLN A 90 -0.30 -2.44 14.82
N VAL A 91 -0.53 -1.12 14.84
CA VAL A 91 -0.18 -0.25 13.70
C VAL A 91 1.33 -0.21 13.45
N HIS A 92 2.16 -0.30 14.49
CA HIS A 92 3.62 -0.42 14.30
C HIS A 92 3.98 -1.73 13.59
N ASN A 93 3.33 -2.85 13.93
CA ASN A 93 3.54 -4.09 13.16
C ASN A 93 3.25 -3.87 11.67
N LEU A 94 2.25 -3.07 11.31
CA LEU A 94 1.95 -2.76 9.91
C LEU A 94 3.03 -1.87 9.26
N GLU A 95 3.58 -0.89 10.00
CA GLU A 95 4.71 -0.08 9.51
C GLU A 95 5.92 -0.96 9.20
N ASP A 96 6.22 -1.92 10.08
CA ASP A 96 7.31 -2.91 9.97
C ASP A 96 7.09 -3.98 8.88
N GLY A 97 6.10 -3.79 8.00
CA GLY A 97 5.76 -4.73 6.93
C GLY A 97 5.00 -5.96 7.40
N GLY A 98 4.28 -5.84 8.51
CA GLY A 98 3.40 -6.86 9.01
C GLY A 98 2.12 -7.02 8.20
N VAL A 99 1.62 -8.26 8.21
CA VAL A 99 0.23 -8.56 7.86
C VAL A 99 -0.44 -9.12 9.10
N ILE A 100 -1.62 -8.61 9.42
CA ILE A 100 -2.40 -9.07 10.56
C ILE A 100 -3.69 -9.68 10.04
N MET A 101 -3.94 -10.93 10.42
CA MET A 101 -5.22 -11.61 10.23
C MET A 101 -6.03 -11.44 11.51
N GLN A 102 -7.18 -10.78 11.43
CA GLN A 102 -8.03 -10.51 12.57
C GLN A 102 -9.40 -11.14 12.39
N TYR A 103 -10.00 -11.60 13.50
CA TYR A 103 -11.33 -12.19 13.50
C TYR A 103 -12.22 -11.59 14.58
N ASN A 104 -13.51 -11.44 14.27
CA ASN A 104 -14.54 -11.04 15.22
C ASN A 104 -15.60 -12.13 15.33
N CYS A 105 -15.62 -12.81 16.49
CA CYS A 105 -16.50 -13.95 16.73
C CYS A 105 -17.16 -13.87 18.10
N PRO A 106 -18.14 -12.97 18.30
CA PRO A 106 -18.78 -12.77 19.60
C PRO A 106 -19.50 -14.02 20.11
N GLU A 107 -20.00 -14.87 19.21
CA GLU A 107 -20.65 -16.15 19.53
C GLU A 107 -19.69 -17.36 19.47
N GLY A 108 -18.40 -17.11 19.23
CA GLY A 108 -17.41 -18.14 18.96
C GLY A 108 -17.46 -18.66 17.51
N CYS A 109 -16.28 -19.03 16.98
CA CYS A 109 -16.14 -19.52 15.61
C CYS A 109 -14.95 -20.49 15.47
N PRO A 110 -14.91 -21.59 16.27
CA PRO A 110 -13.71 -22.43 16.39
C PRO A 110 -13.18 -22.92 15.04
N LYS A 111 -14.07 -23.24 14.08
CA LYS A 111 -13.65 -23.69 12.75
C LYS A 111 -12.95 -22.61 11.93
N LEU A 112 -13.40 -21.36 12.05
CA LEU A 112 -12.73 -20.23 11.40
C LEU A 112 -11.35 -20.00 12.01
N VAL A 113 -11.25 -20.00 13.35
CA VAL A 113 -9.97 -19.82 14.04
C VAL A 113 -8.99 -20.93 13.66
N GLU A 114 -9.41 -22.19 13.71
CA GLU A 114 -8.60 -23.34 13.26
C GLU A 114 -8.07 -23.16 11.82
N ASN A 115 -8.92 -22.68 10.91
CA ASN A 115 -8.53 -22.45 9.52
C ASN A 115 -7.52 -21.29 9.37
N LEU A 116 -7.64 -20.23 10.18
CA LEU A 116 -6.69 -19.11 10.19
C LEU A 116 -5.35 -19.52 10.82
N GLU A 117 -5.38 -20.29 11.91
CA GLU A 117 -4.19 -20.88 12.54
C GLU A 117 -3.45 -21.80 11.57
N ALA A 118 -4.17 -22.58 10.74
CA ALA A 118 -3.55 -23.41 9.72
C ALA A 118 -2.81 -22.58 8.65
N VAL A 119 -3.35 -21.43 8.25
CA VAL A 119 -2.65 -20.50 7.34
C VAL A 119 -1.41 -19.92 8.03
N PHE A 120 -1.54 -19.48 9.28
CA PHE A 120 -0.42 -18.98 10.06
C PHE A 120 0.71 -20.01 10.19
N ALA A 121 0.37 -21.25 10.54
CA ALA A 121 1.31 -22.35 10.70
C ALA A 121 2.04 -22.66 9.38
N GLN A 122 1.34 -22.63 8.25
CA GLN A 122 1.95 -22.81 6.93
C GLN A 122 3.05 -21.76 6.67
N TYR A 123 2.79 -20.48 6.96
CA TYR A 123 3.78 -19.43 6.79
C TYR A 123 4.95 -19.52 7.77
N GLN A 124 4.69 -19.91 9.02
CA GLN A 124 5.77 -20.14 9.98
C GLN A 124 6.67 -21.31 9.58
N GLN A 125 6.12 -22.36 8.97
CA GLN A 125 6.95 -23.44 8.43
C GLN A 125 7.88 -22.95 7.33
N ILE A 126 7.39 -22.11 6.42
CA ILE A 126 8.22 -21.48 5.37
C ILE A 126 9.29 -20.59 6.01
N ALA A 127 8.90 -19.73 6.95
CA ALA A 127 9.80 -18.80 7.64
C ALA A 127 10.95 -19.54 8.35
N ASN A 128 10.65 -20.64 9.05
CA ASN A 128 11.62 -21.46 9.76
C ASN A 128 12.48 -22.32 8.82
N ALA A 129 11.99 -22.65 7.62
CA ALA A 129 12.80 -23.30 6.60
C ALA A 129 13.79 -22.33 5.96
N GLU A 130 13.38 -21.08 5.72
CA GLU A 130 14.24 -20.02 5.19
C GLU A 130 15.29 -19.54 6.20
N VAL A 131 14.88 -19.35 7.46
CA VAL A 131 15.75 -18.92 8.56
C VAL A 131 15.48 -19.79 9.80
N PRO A 132 16.19 -20.93 9.93
CA PRO A 132 16.03 -21.82 11.07
C PRO A 132 16.30 -21.15 12.42
N ASP A 133 15.64 -21.62 13.49
CA ASP A 133 15.74 -21.05 14.83
C ASP A 133 17.18 -20.90 15.34
N HIS A 134 18.03 -21.91 15.10
CA HIS A 134 19.43 -21.89 15.53
C HIS A 134 20.27 -20.82 14.80
N VAL A 135 19.83 -20.37 13.61
CA VAL A 135 20.43 -19.23 12.88
C VAL A 135 19.92 -17.92 13.47
N ARG A 136 18.59 -17.80 13.67
CA ARG A 136 17.95 -16.60 14.23
C ARG A 136 18.43 -16.29 15.66
N GLN A 137 18.68 -17.31 16.47
CA GLN A 137 19.24 -17.14 17.82
C GLN A 137 20.64 -16.52 17.82
N LYS A 138 21.44 -16.76 16.77
CA LYS A 138 22.79 -16.18 16.64
C LYS A 138 22.77 -14.79 16.02
N ASN A 139 21.77 -14.48 15.20
CA ASN A 139 21.57 -13.17 14.60
C ASN A 139 20.07 -12.83 14.53
N PRO A 140 19.53 -12.08 15.51
CA PRO A 140 18.10 -11.77 15.57
C PRO A 140 17.61 -10.82 14.46
N TYR A 141 18.55 -10.21 13.71
CA TYR A 141 18.27 -9.38 12.53
C TYR A 141 18.01 -10.22 11.27
N LEU A 142 18.43 -11.50 11.25
CA LEU A 142 18.06 -12.40 10.16
C LEU A 142 16.66 -12.93 10.38
N ARG A 143 15.73 -12.53 9.52
CA ARG A 143 14.35 -13.00 9.52
C ARG A 143 13.87 -13.19 8.09
N SER A 144 13.13 -14.28 7.86
CA SER A 144 12.20 -14.36 6.73
C SER A 144 11.11 -13.28 6.88
N LYS A 145 10.65 -12.72 5.76
CA LYS A 145 9.49 -11.81 5.73
C LYS A 145 8.24 -12.44 6.35
N TYR A 146 8.10 -13.77 6.25
CA TYR A 146 6.94 -14.51 6.77
C TYR A 146 6.91 -14.59 8.30
N HIS A 147 7.98 -14.19 8.98
CA HIS A 147 7.90 -13.95 10.43
C HIS A 147 7.07 -12.73 10.80
N HIS A 148 6.69 -11.83 9.86
CA HIS A 148 5.91 -10.62 10.16
C HIS A 148 4.38 -10.85 10.13
N LEU A 149 3.93 -12.09 10.33
CA LEU A 149 2.52 -12.43 10.37
C LEU A 149 2.00 -12.39 11.81
N VAL A 150 0.77 -11.91 12.00
CA VAL A 150 0.05 -11.92 13.29
C VAL A 150 -1.35 -12.47 13.08
N LEU A 151 -1.86 -13.23 14.05
CA LEU A 151 -3.25 -13.63 14.15
C LEU A 151 -3.80 -13.22 15.51
N ALA A 152 -4.92 -12.49 15.56
CA ALA A 152 -5.51 -12.05 16.83
C ALA A 152 -7.02 -11.85 16.72
N PRO A 153 -7.79 -11.99 17.82
CA PRO A 153 -9.17 -11.51 17.85
C PRO A 153 -9.20 -9.97 17.76
N TYR A 154 -10.25 -9.42 17.16
CA TYR A 154 -10.54 -7.99 17.17
C TYR A 154 -12.05 -7.76 17.34
N PRO A 155 -12.53 -7.68 18.59
CA PRO A 155 -13.93 -7.39 18.86
C PRO A 155 -14.25 -5.96 18.41
N GLY A 156 -15.34 -5.78 17.65
CA GLY A 156 -15.78 -4.47 17.15
C GLY A 156 -15.55 -4.23 15.67
N MET A 157 -15.16 -5.25 14.89
CA MET A 157 -15.26 -5.21 13.42
C MET A 157 -16.69 -5.54 12.97
N ASP A 158 -17.16 -4.91 11.89
CA ASP A 158 -18.48 -5.23 11.31
C ASP A 158 -18.51 -6.60 10.62
N THR A 159 -17.35 -7.07 10.14
CA THR A 159 -17.19 -8.36 9.46
C THR A 159 -16.49 -9.39 10.34
N LYS A 160 -16.64 -10.68 10.00
CA LYS A 160 -15.97 -11.76 10.74
C LYS A 160 -14.46 -11.79 10.57
N ILE A 161 -13.93 -11.37 9.43
CA ILE A 161 -12.50 -11.40 9.11
C ILE A 161 -12.07 -10.02 8.60
N ALA A 162 -10.89 -9.59 9.03
CA ALA A 162 -10.15 -8.49 8.43
C ALA A 162 -8.69 -8.90 8.20
N LEU A 163 -8.14 -8.50 7.07
CA LEU A 163 -6.71 -8.57 6.77
C LEU A 163 -6.20 -7.14 6.68
N THR A 164 -5.16 -6.81 7.44
CA THR A 164 -4.56 -5.47 7.41
C THR A 164 -3.08 -5.54 7.08
N ALA A 165 -2.65 -4.66 6.20
CA ALA A 165 -1.28 -4.24 5.95
C ALA A 165 -1.24 -2.70 5.98
N TRP A 166 -0.06 -2.08 5.90
CA TRP A 166 0.02 -0.62 5.88
C TRP A 166 -0.87 -0.03 4.77
N GLN A 167 -1.80 0.86 5.15
CA GLN A 167 -2.81 1.48 4.29
C GLN A 167 -3.77 0.53 3.54
N ARG A 168 -3.71 -0.78 3.78
CA ARG A 168 -4.51 -1.79 3.06
C ARG A 168 -5.37 -2.57 4.03
N ILE A 169 -6.66 -2.66 3.72
CA ILE A 169 -7.61 -3.47 4.49
C ILE A 169 -8.48 -4.31 3.57
N ASP A 170 -8.65 -5.58 3.91
CA ASP A 170 -9.58 -6.48 3.22
C ASP A 170 -10.52 -7.15 4.24
N THR A 171 -11.81 -6.83 4.18
CA THR A 171 -12.83 -7.34 5.11
C THR A 171 -13.84 -8.24 4.42
N PHE A 172 -14.22 -9.33 5.08
CA PHE A 172 -15.16 -10.31 4.55
C PHE A 172 -15.67 -11.28 5.63
N ASP A 173 -16.80 -11.94 5.39
CA ASP A 173 -17.46 -12.80 6.39
C ASP A 173 -17.18 -14.29 6.24
N SER A 174 -16.86 -14.74 5.04
CA SER A 174 -16.69 -16.17 4.73
C SER A 174 -15.22 -16.48 4.52
N TYR A 175 -14.72 -17.51 5.20
CA TYR A 175 -13.34 -17.96 5.04
C TYR A 175 -13.03 -18.27 3.57
N ASP A 176 -12.01 -17.59 3.03
CA ASP A 176 -11.46 -17.81 1.71
C ASP A 176 -9.93 -17.87 1.81
N LYS A 177 -9.39 -19.09 1.81
CA LYS A 177 -7.94 -19.30 1.91
C LYS A 177 -7.18 -18.60 0.78
N GLN A 178 -7.70 -18.62 -0.44
CA GLN A 178 -7.00 -18.05 -1.59
C GLN A 178 -6.94 -16.53 -1.50
N ARG A 179 -8.02 -15.88 -1.05
CA ARG A 179 -8.05 -14.44 -0.79
C ARG A 179 -7.04 -14.04 0.29
N ILE A 180 -7.00 -14.79 1.39
CA ILE A 180 -6.04 -14.56 2.48
C ILE A 180 -4.60 -14.67 1.98
N VAL A 181 -4.27 -15.75 1.25
CA VAL A 181 -2.93 -15.95 0.69
C VAL A 181 -2.55 -14.84 -0.27
N ARG A 182 -3.46 -14.42 -1.17
CA ARG A 182 -3.19 -13.30 -2.09
C ARG A 182 -2.85 -12.01 -1.35
N PHE A 183 -3.57 -11.70 -0.27
CA PHE A 183 -3.30 -10.51 0.53
C PHE A 183 -1.96 -10.60 1.27
N ILE A 184 -1.67 -11.74 1.91
CA ILE A 184 -0.39 -11.95 2.60
C ILE A 184 0.78 -11.77 1.62
N GLU A 185 0.75 -12.46 0.48
CA GLU A 185 1.85 -12.38 -0.50
C GLU A 185 2.03 -10.99 -1.10
N ALA A 186 0.95 -10.23 -1.24
CA ALA A 186 1.02 -8.88 -1.80
C ALA A 186 1.74 -7.89 -0.88
N TYR A 187 1.71 -8.10 0.45
CA TYR A 187 2.10 -7.05 1.40
C TYR A 187 3.11 -7.45 2.48
N ILE A 188 3.25 -8.75 2.79
CA ILE A 188 4.15 -9.18 3.86
C ILE A 188 5.61 -8.79 3.56
N GLY A 189 6.24 -8.12 4.52
CA GLY A 189 7.63 -7.66 4.45
C GLY A 189 7.88 -6.33 3.74
N ILE A 190 6.83 -5.59 3.33
CA ILE A 190 6.99 -4.25 2.78
C ILE A 190 7.13 -3.25 3.94
N ASP A 191 8.36 -2.79 4.19
CA ASP A 191 8.67 -1.80 5.23
C ASP A 191 8.20 -0.39 4.84
N HIS A 192 7.54 0.31 5.76
CA HIS A 192 6.96 1.64 5.54
C HIS A 192 7.59 2.73 6.41
N HIS A 193 8.70 2.42 7.08
CA HIS A 193 9.47 3.43 7.78
C HIS A 193 9.90 4.56 6.84
N PRO A 194 9.97 5.80 7.36
CA PRO A 194 10.53 6.89 6.60
C PRO A 194 12.01 6.58 6.38
N PRO A 195 12.59 6.93 5.21
CA PRO A 195 14.00 6.70 4.96
C PRO A 195 14.81 7.31 6.09
N ARG A 196 15.72 6.53 6.69
CA ARG A 196 16.66 7.08 7.67
C ARG A 196 17.41 8.23 7.01
N ARG A 197 17.17 9.45 7.50
CA ARG A 197 17.99 10.61 7.13
C ARG A 197 19.35 10.40 7.79
N PHE A 198 20.24 9.69 7.12
CA PHE A 198 21.66 9.82 7.44
C PHE A 198 22.01 11.29 7.18
N PRO A 199 22.63 12.00 8.13
CA PRO A 199 23.31 13.23 7.78
C PRO A 199 24.21 12.89 6.59
N THR A 200 24.13 13.64 5.51
CA THR A 200 25.13 13.55 4.43
C THR A 200 26.49 13.55 5.12
N PRO A 201 27.35 12.53 4.92
CA PRO A 201 28.70 12.58 5.44
C PRO A 201 29.29 13.90 4.99
N GLN A 202 29.52 14.81 5.94
CA GLN A 202 30.29 15.99 5.65
C GLN A 202 31.67 15.46 5.31
N LEU A 203 31.99 15.42 4.01
CA LEU A 203 33.37 15.20 3.60
C LEU A 203 34.19 16.26 4.35
N PRO A 204 35.32 15.89 4.99
CA PRO A 204 36.24 16.87 5.52
C PRO A 204 36.52 17.93 4.45
N GLU A 205 36.60 19.20 4.85
CA GLU A 205 36.90 20.29 3.93
C GLU A 205 38.09 19.91 3.02
N GLY A 206 37.87 19.90 1.71
CA GLY A 206 38.89 19.61 0.70
C GLY A 206 38.85 18.23 0.05
N MET A 207 37.92 17.33 0.42
CA MET A 207 37.76 16.05 -0.27
C MET A 207 36.67 16.13 -1.35
N THR A 208 37.04 15.91 -2.62
CA THR A 208 36.08 15.79 -3.73
C THR A 208 35.85 14.32 -4.08
N LEU A 209 34.61 13.95 -4.41
CA LEU A 209 34.32 12.62 -4.92
C LEU A 209 34.97 12.45 -6.32
N PRO A 210 35.53 11.28 -6.65
CA PRO A 210 36.01 11.03 -8.00
C PRO A 210 34.84 11.09 -8.99
N PRO A 211 35.08 11.55 -10.23
CA PRO A 211 34.05 11.59 -11.25
C PRO A 211 33.55 10.16 -11.59
N PRO A 212 32.30 10.04 -12.08
CA PRO A 212 31.67 8.77 -12.40
C PRO A 212 32.36 8.00 -13.52
#